data_AF-A0A5C5FUR8-F1
#
_entry.id   AF-A0A5C5FUR8-F1
#
_cell.length_a   1.000
_cell.length_b   1.000
_cell.length_c   1.000
_cell.angle_alpha   90.00
_cell.angle_beta   90.00
_cell.angle_gamma   90.00
#
_symmetry.space_group_name_H-M   'P 1'
#
loop_
_entity.id
_entity.type
_entity.pdbx_description
1 polymer ?
#
loop_
_entity_poly.entity_id
_entity_poly.type
_entity_poly.pdbx_seq_one_letter_code
_entity_poly.pdbx_strand_id
1 'polypeptide(L)'
;MALIVAAAALLLILVASAYVLLVLFSPRDPTPSPSESTFLSPASPSTPQHLHRLAAPASVHLTVVVPAYNERDRLAVMLRPAVEFLETRPLDTPTSSPSSLSLPDGVERGSYEVLIVDDGSKDGTSDVALELAKEVEREFGAKRGTVKVCRLMRNRGKGGATKHGVLHASGHRILFVDADGATHFPDLALLEAELDTLEAAQAPVVASGATHGLVVGSRAHLVATEAVVKRSALRNLLMRSFHLYLSLLGLSTIRDTQCGFKLHARASAQLLYPALHSPGWIFDCELLLVAERCGVPLREVGVRWTEVPGSKLDVVRDSVRMARDLVVIRGNYLAGRWTTPGRVPPEVVKAASEARATEGRKER
;
A
#
# COMPACT_ATOMS: atom_id res chain seq x y z
N MET A 1 46.80 -23.48 16.18
CA MET A 1 45.96 -24.19 15.20
C MET A 1 44.60 -24.61 15.77
N ALA A 2 44.55 -25.34 16.89
CA ALA A 2 43.29 -25.78 17.52
C ALA A 2 42.30 -24.64 17.86
N LEU A 3 42.79 -23.51 18.40
CA LEU A 3 41.95 -22.35 18.71
C LEU A 3 41.30 -21.73 17.46
N ILE A 4 42.03 -21.67 16.34
CA ILE A 4 41.54 -21.13 15.07
C ILE A 4 40.46 -22.06 14.49
N VAL A 5 40.68 -23.38 14.55
CA VAL A 5 39.69 -24.38 14.10
C VAL A 5 38.43 -24.33 14.97
N ALA A 6 38.57 -24.22 16.28
CA ALA A 6 37.43 -24.09 17.20
C ALA A 6 36.63 -22.79 16.95
N ALA A 7 37.32 -21.66 16.74
CA ALA A 7 36.69 -20.39 16.42
C ALA A 7 35.95 -20.44 15.07
N ALA A 8 36.55 -21.05 14.04
CA ALA A 8 35.93 -21.24 12.73
C ALA A 8 34.68 -22.14 12.81
N ALA A 9 34.76 -23.25 13.57
CA ALA A 9 33.62 -24.13 13.80
C ALA A 9 32.47 -23.41 14.52
N LEU A 10 32.78 -22.63 15.56
CA LEU A 10 31.78 -21.82 16.27
C LEU A 10 31.13 -20.79 15.35
N LEU A 11 31.91 -20.08 14.54
CA LEU A 11 31.37 -19.12 13.56
C LEU A 11 30.43 -19.80 12.57
N LEU A 12 30.81 -20.97 12.04
CA LEU A 12 29.96 -21.74 11.12
C LEU A 12 28.63 -22.14 11.78
N ILE A 13 28.67 -22.63 13.02
CA ILE A 13 27.46 -22.99 13.78
C ILE A 13 26.58 -21.77 14.01
N LEU A 14 27.15 -20.62 14.35
CA LEU A 14 26.40 -19.38 14.54
C LEU A 14 25.74 -18.91 13.24
N VAL A 15 26.46 -18.92 12.12
CA VAL A 15 25.92 -18.55 10.80
C VAL A 15 24.82 -19.51 10.37
N ALA A 16 25.02 -20.81 10.52
CA ALA A 16 24.02 -21.82 10.20
C ALA A 16 22.77 -21.67 11.08
N SER A 17 22.95 -21.44 12.39
CA SER A 17 21.85 -21.22 13.33
C SER A 17 21.08 -19.94 12.98
N ALA A 18 21.78 -18.84 12.67
CA ALA A 18 21.16 -17.60 12.23
C ALA A 18 20.38 -17.78 10.93
N TYR A 19 20.90 -18.54 9.97
CA TYR A 19 20.19 -18.85 8.72
C TYR A 19 18.94 -19.70 8.98
N VAL A 20 19.03 -20.73 9.84
CA VAL A 20 17.86 -21.55 10.23
C VAL A 20 16.81 -20.68 10.92
N LEU A 21 17.20 -19.82 11.85
CA LEU A 21 16.28 -18.88 12.51
C LEU A 21 15.64 -17.92 11.49
N LEU A 22 16.42 -17.41 10.54
CA LEU A 22 15.90 -16.60 9.43
C LEU A 22 14.82 -17.37 8.65
N VAL A 23 15.06 -18.63 8.29
CA VAL A 23 14.07 -19.49 7.61
C VAL A 23 12.81 -19.68 8.44
N LEU A 24 12.96 -19.97 9.74
CA LEU A 24 11.87 -20.25 10.66
C LEU A 24 10.99 -19.02 10.92
N PHE A 25 11.61 -17.85 11.04
CA PHE A 25 10.89 -16.59 11.25
C PHE A 25 10.44 -15.92 9.95
N SER A 26 10.85 -16.42 8.78
CA SER A 26 10.36 -15.92 7.49
C SER A 26 8.86 -16.15 7.37
N PRO A 27 8.07 -15.10 7.07
CA PRO A 27 6.64 -15.26 6.88
C PRO A 27 6.36 -16.21 5.71
N ARG A 28 5.23 -16.91 5.81
CA ARG A 28 4.67 -17.72 4.73
C ARG A 28 3.30 -17.16 4.39
N ASP A 29 3.23 -16.48 3.25
CA ASP A 29 1.97 -16.03 2.69
C ASP A 29 1.30 -17.22 1.99
N PRO A 30 0.14 -17.71 2.46
CA PRO A 30 -0.48 -18.88 1.87
C PRO A 30 -1.00 -18.60 0.46
N THR A 31 -0.94 -19.62 -0.39
CA THR A 31 -1.59 -19.57 -1.71
C THR A 31 -3.10 -19.42 -1.53
N PRO A 32 -3.72 -18.41 -2.19
CA PRO A 32 -5.17 -18.24 -2.14
C PRO A 32 -5.89 -19.47 -2.68
N SER A 33 -6.98 -19.84 -2.02
CA SER A 33 -7.96 -20.81 -2.54
C SER A 33 -8.80 -20.20 -3.66
N PRO A 34 -9.39 -21.02 -4.56
CA PRO A 34 -10.19 -20.50 -5.68
C PRO A 34 -11.35 -19.58 -5.25
N SER A 35 -11.94 -19.81 -4.08
CA SER A 35 -13.01 -18.97 -3.52
C SER A 35 -12.53 -17.58 -3.10
N GLU A 36 -11.24 -17.41 -2.83
CA GLU A 36 -10.66 -16.09 -2.51
C GLU A 36 -10.40 -15.26 -3.77
N SER A 37 -10.56 -15.85 -4.96
CA SER A 37 -10.51 -15.15 -6.25
C SER A 37 -11.88 -14.69 -6.75
N THR A 38 -12.86 -14.57 -5.85
CA THR A 38 -14.20 -14.06 -6.16
C THR A 38 -14.59 -12.89 -5.26
N PHE A 39 -15.62 -12.16 -5.67
CA PHE A 39 -16.24 -11.09 -4.91
C PHE A 39 -17.77 -11.12 -5.02
N LEU A 40 -18.43 -10.47 -4.08
CA LEU A 40 -19.85 -10.11 -4.14
C LEU A 40 -19.98 -8.59 -4.32
N SER A 41 -21.07 -8.16 -4.92
CA SER A 41 -21.41 -6.74 -5.11
C SER A 41 -22.91 -6.53 -4.96
N PRO A 42 -23.40 -5.28 -4.84
CA PRO A 42 -24.83 -5.00 -4.80
C PRO A 42 -25.61 -5.60 -5.99
N ALA A 43 -25.02 -5.61 -7.19
CA ALA A 43 -25.61 -6.20 -8.39
C ALA A 43 -25.64 -7.74 -8.39
N SER A 44 -24.82 -8.40 -7.55
CA SER A 44 -24.78 -9.86 -7.42
C SER A 44 -24.46 -10.24 -5.97
N PRO A 45 -25.41 -10.04 -5.04
CA PRO A 45 -25.14 -10.13 -3.61
C PRO A 45 -25.01 -11.57 -3.10
N SER A 46 -25.45 -12.55 -3.87
CA SER A 46 -25.43 -13.98 -3.52
C SER A 46 -24.70 -14.84 -4.55
N THR A 47 -24.28 -14.26 -5.67
CA THR A 47 -23.65 -14.98 -6.78
C THR A 47 -22.22 -14.48 -6.93
N PRO A 48 -21.21 -15.25 -6.48
CA PRO A 48 -19.81 -14.85 -6.57
C PRO A 48 -19.39 -14.60 -8.02
N GLN A 49 -18.72 -13.47 -8.25
CA GLN A 49 -18.10 -13.12 -9.53
C GLN A 49 -16.59 -13.21 -9.42
N HIS A 50 -15.89 -13.51 -10.53
CA HIS A 50 -14.44 -13.59 -10.51
C HIS A 50 -13.77 -12.23 -10.40
N LEU A 51 -12.79 -12.13 -9.51
CA LEU A 51 -11.92 -10.97 -9.41
C LEU A 51 -11.10 -10.78 -10.68
N HIS A 52 -10.79 -9.51 -10.98
CA HIS A 52 -9.86 -9.15 -12.04
C HIS A 52 -8.43 -9.59 -11.67
N ARG A 53 -7.49 -9.57 -12.62
CA ARG A 53 -6.07 -9.85 -12.35
C ARG A 53 -5.24 -8.63 -12.70
N LEU A 54 -4.35 -8.20 -11.81
CA LEU A 54 -3.47 -7.05 -12.03
C LEU A 54 -2.61 -7.17 -13.31
N ALA A 55 -2.32 -8.39 -13.75
CA ALA A 55 -1.60 -8.66 -15.01
C ALA A 55 -2.42 -8.41 -16.28
N ALA A 56 -3.75 -8.35 -16.20
CA ALA A 56 -4.61 -8.02 -17.34
C ALA A 56 -4.65 -6.50 -17.58
N PRO A 57 -5.14 -6.01 -18.74
CA PRO A 57 -5.36 -4.58 -18.98
C PRO A 57 -6.34 -3.98 -17.98
N ALA A 58 -6.16 -2.69 -17.64
CA ALA A 58 -7.08 -1.98 -16.76
C ALA A 58 -8.48 -1.85 -17.41
N SER A 59 -9.53 -1.86 -16.59
CA SER A 59 -10.92 -1.65 -17.02
C SER A 59 -11.62 -0.49 -16.31
N VAL A 60 -11.01 0.08 -15.26
CA VAL A 60 -11.48 1.30 -14.57
C VAL A 60 -10.30 2.24 -14.34
N HIS A 61 -10.58 3.51 -14.06
CA HIS A 61 -9.52 4.50 -13.82
C HIS A 61 -8.82 4.25 -12.47
N LEU A 62 -9.59 3.98 -11.40
CA LEU A 62 -9.05 3.78 -10.05
C LEU A 62 -9.62 2.54 -9.36
N THR A 63 -8.74 1.69 -8.82
CA THR A 63 -9.14 0.72 -7.77
C THR A 63 -8.74 1.26 -6.42
N VAL A 64 -9.69 1.31 -5.48
CA VAL A 64 -9.46 1.57 -4.06
C VAL A 64 -9.48 0.25 -3.31
N VAL A 65 -8.31 -0.24 -2.90
CA VAL A 65 -8.15 -1.47 -2.11
C VAL A 65 -8.25 -1.15 -0.63
N VAL A 66 -9.17 -1.82 0.05
CA VAL A 66 -9.49 -1.63 1.47
C VAL A 66 -9.34 -2.97 2.20
N PRO A 67 -8.19 -3.27 2.85
CA PRO A 67 -8.09 -4.43 3.74
C PRO A 67 -8.94 -4.19 5.00
N ALA A 68 -9.81 -5.13 5.34
CA ALA A 68 -10.69 -5.04 6.50
C ALA A 68 -10.55 -6.28 7.39
N TYR A 69 -10.37 -6.09 8.69
CA TYR A 69 -10.40 -7.18 9.67
C TYR A 69 -11.14 -6.78 10.94
N ASN A 70 -12.31 -7.36 11.15
CA ASN A 70 -13.24 -7.01 12.22
C ASN A 70 -13.54 -5.50 12.27
N GLU A 71 -14.00 -4.98 11.12
CA GLU A 71 -14.27 -3.56 10.87
C GLU A 71 -15.77 -3.24 10.78
N ARG A 72 -16.64 -4.15 11.21
CA ARG A 72 -18.10 -4.00 11.17
C ARG A 72 -18.58 -2.59 11.53
N ASP A 73 -18.10 -2.05 12.63
CA ASP A 73 -18.59 -0.78 13.18
C ASP A 73 -17.88 0.47 12.61
N ARG A 74 -16.74 0.29 11.92
CA ARG A 74 -15.89 1.39 11.45
C ARG A 74 -15.87 1.56 9.95
N LEU A 75 -16.18 0.51 9.20
CA LEU A 75 -16.08 0.49 7.74
C LEU A 75 -16.91 1.60 7.07
N ALA A 76 -18.08 1.95 7.62
CA ALA A 76 -18.93 3.02 7.11
C ALA A 76 -18.25 4.39 7.13
N VAL A 77 -17.41 4.67 8.13
CA VAL A 77 -16.70 5.94 8.31
C VAL A 77 -15.71 6.19 7.18
N MET A 78 -15.12 5.11 6.65
CA MET A 78 -14.24 5.18 5.49
C MET A 78 -15.03 5.13 4.17
N LEU A 79 -15.94 4.16 4.03
CA LEU A 79 -16.56 3.82 2.75
C LEU A 79 -17.49 4.93 2.23
N ARG A 80 -18.31 5.52 3.10
CA ARG A 80 -19.31 6.52 2.69
C ARG A 80 -18.65 7.81 2.16
N PRO A 81 -17.71 8.46 2.88
CA PRO A 81 -16.99 9.62 2.34
C PRO A 81 -16.16 9.29 1.10
N ALA A 82 -15.61 8.07 1.02
CA ALA A 82 -14.86 7.63 -0.15
C ALA A 82 -15.74 7.58 -1.41
N VAL A 83 -16.89 6.91 -1.33
CA VAL A 83 -17.82 6.79 -2.46
C VAL A 83 -18.45 8.14 -2.80
N GLU A 84 -18.83 8.93 -1.81
CA GLU A 84 -19.31 10.31 -2.01
C GLU A 84 -18.30 11.12 -2.83
N PHE A 85 -17.03 11.16 -2.41
CA PHE A 85 -15.99 11.89 -3.13
C PHE A 85 -15.79 11.35 -4.55
N LEU A 86 -15.75 10.04 -4.76
CA LEU A 86 -15.52 9.44 -6.08
C LEU A 86 -16.66 9.73 -7.06
N GLU A 87 -17.91 9.68 -6.60
CA GLU A 87 -19.11 9.95 -7.42
C GLU A 87 -19.29 11.45 -7.70
N THR A 88 -18.99 12.32 -6.74
CA THR A 88 -19.34 13.74 -6.80
C THR A 88 -18.19 14.66 -7.22
N ARG A 89 -16.93 14.20 -7.15
CA ARG A 89 -15.78 15.06 -7.50
C ARG A 89 -15.87 15.54 -8.96
N PRO A 90 -15.47 16.80 -9.22
CA PRO A 90 -15.25 17.27 -10.59
C PRO A 90 -14.16 16.42 -11.28
N LEU A 91 -14.39 16.08 -12.55
CA LEU A 91 -13.40 15.37 -13.37
C LEU A 91 -12.66 16.31 -14.35
N ASP A 92 -13.22 17.49 -14.57
CA ASP A 92 -12.76 18.48 -15.55
C ASP A 92 -11.79 19.52 -14.98
N THR A 93 -11.41 19.41 -13.70
CA THR A 93 -10.45 20.36 -13.12
C THR A 93 -9.10 20.20 -13.84
N PRO A 94 -8.62 21.23 -14.54
CA PRO A 94 -7.27 21.24 -15.07
C PRO A 94 -6.36 21.40 -13.86
N THR A 95 -5.93 20.28 -13.28
CA THR A 95 -4.67 20.30 -12.55
C THR A 95 -3.64 20.89 -13.52
N SER A 96 -2.84 21.84 -13.06
CA SER A 96 -1.79 22.51 -13.81
C SER A 96 -0.68 21.57 -14.33
N SER A 97 -0.85 20.26 -14.13
CA SER A 97 -0.09 19.19 -14.75
C SER A 97 -0.86 18.68 -15.98
N PRO A 98 -0.23 18.57 -17.16
CA PRO A 98 -0.89 18.08 -18.37
C PRO A 98 -1.33 16.63 -18.15
N SER A 99 -2.59 16.43 -17.77
CA SER A 99 -3.25 15.10 -17.71
C SER A 99 -3.58 14.58 -19.12
N SER A 100 -2.69 14.84 -20.08
CA SER A 100 -2.76 14.40 -21.47
C SER A 100 -2.05 13.07 -21.70
N LEU A 101 -1.77 12.29 -20.65
CA LEU A 101 -1.58 10.87 -20.85
C LEU A 101 -2.97 10.27 -21.08
N SER A 102 -3.20 9.84 -22.31
CA SER A 102 -4.40 9.12 -22.70
C SER A 102 -4.58 7.91 -21.79
N LEU A 103 -5.74 7.82 -21.14
CA LEU A 103 -6.14 6.60 -20.44
C LEU A 103 -6.16 5.43 -21.44
N PRO A 104 -5.90 4.19 -20.99
CA PRO A 104 -6.04 3.02 -21.85
C PRO A 104 -7.42 2.95 -22.50
N ASP A 105 -7.50 2.39 -23.71
CA ASP A 105 -8.77 2.20 -24.42
C ASP A 105 -9.78 1.45 -23.54
N GLY A 106 -11.02 1.96 -23.49
CA GLY A 106 -12.09 1.39 -22.68
C GLY A 106 -12.07 1.78 -21.19
N VAL A 107 -11.09 2.56 -20.73
CA VAL A 107 -11.07 3.10 -19.36
C VAL A 107 -11.66 4.51 -19.34
N GLU A 108 -12.84 4.64 -18.73
CA GLU A 108 -13.51 5.94 -18.57
C GLU A 108 -12.87 6.76 -17.44
N ARG A 109 -12.61 8.05 -17.69
CA ARG A 109 -12.07 8.97 -16.68
C ARG A 109 -13.02 9.05 -15.48
N GLY A 110 -12.46 8.89 -14.29
CA GLY A 110 -13.23 8.94 -13.05
C GLY A 110 -13.98 7.65 -12.70
N SER A 111 -13.97 6.64 -13.59
CA SER A 111 -14.50 5.32 -13.26
C SER A 111 -13.71 4.67 -12.13
N TYR A 112 -14.37 3.93 -11.26
CA TYR A 112 -13.70 3.32 -10.12
C TYR A 112 -14.28 1.96 -9.70
N GLU A 113 -13.52 1.24 -8.89
CA GLU A 113 -14.04 0.21 -8.02
C GLU A 113 -13.48 0.39 -6.61
N VAL A 114 -14.27 0.10 -5.58
CA VAL A 114 -13.77 -0.08 -4.21
C VAL A 114 -13.73 -1.58 -3.93
N LEU A 115 -12.54 -2.14 -3.78
CA LEU A 115 -12.33 -3.55 -3.46
C LEU A 115 -12.04 -3.70 -1.96
N ILE A 116 -13.09 -4.03 -1.21
CA ILE A 116 -13.01 -4.40 0.20
C ILE A 116 -12.53 -5.84 0.28
N VAL A 117 -11.40 -6.07 0.94
CA VAL A 117 -10.84 -7.39 1.18
C VAL A 117 -11.01 -7.71 2.67
N ASP A 118 -12.07 -8.46 2.99
CA ASP A 118 -12.30 -8.98 4.32
C ASP A 118 -11.28 -10.10 4.62
N ASP A 119 -10.35 -9.82 5.53
CA ASP A 119 -9.26 -10.70 5.95
C ASP A 119 -9.72 -11.79 6.92
N GLY A 120 -10.79 -12.50 6.57
CA GLY A 120 -11.34 -13.61 7.35
C GLY A 120 -11.95 -13.17 8.68
N SER A 121 -12.68 -12.06 8.70
CA SER A 121 -13.39 -11.55 9.87
C SER A 121 -14.45 -12.52 10.39
N LYS A 122 -14.76 -12.39 11.69
CA LYS A 122 -15.75 -13.22 12.39
C LYS A 122 -16.91 -12.42 12.99
N ASP A 123 -16.93 -11.11 12.78
CA ASP A 123 -17.91 -10.18 13.34
C ASP A 123 -19.04 -9.81 12.37
N GLY A 124 -19.02 -10.32 11.14
CA GLY A 124 -19.96 -9.94 10.08
C GLY A 124 -19.51 -8.77 9.21
N THR A 125 -18.22 -8.42 9.23
CA THR A 125 -17.64 -7.35 8.38
C THR A 125 -18.06 -7.49 6.90
N SER A 126 -17.95 -8.67 6.28
CA SER A 126 -18.39 -8.90 4.89
C SER A 126 -19.86 -8.56 4.64
N ASP A 127 -20.75 -8.94 5.57
CA ASP A 127 -22.19 -8.73 5.41
C ASP A 127 -22.51 -7.23 5.47
N VAL A 128 -21.94 -6.53 6.46
CA VAL A 128 -22.07 -5.08 6.59
C VAL A 128 -21.43 -4.33 5.43
N ALA A 129 -20.29 -4.80 4.91
CA ALA A 129 -19.66 -4.21 3.73
C ALA A 129 -20.60 -4.28 2.51
N LEU A 130 -21.29 -5.39 2.32
CA LEU A 130 -22.23 -5.58 1.21
C LEU A 130 -23.54 -4.78 1.40
N GLU A 131 -24.02 -4.62 2.63
CA GLU A 131 -25.14 -3.74 2.96
C GLU A 131 -24.79 -2.27 2.71
N LEU A 132 -23.65 -1.81 3.24
CA LEU A 132 -23.16 -0.45 3.03
C LEU A 132 -22.93 -0.15 1.54
N ALA A 133 -22.40 -1.12 0.79
CA ALA A 133 -22.26 -1.02 -0.67
C ALA A 133 -23.59 -0.69 -1.35
N LYS A 134 -24.69 -1.38 -0.98
CA LYS A 134 -26.04 -1.10 -1.52
C LYS A 134 -26.53 0.29 -1.13
N GLU A 135 -26.27 0.70 0.12
CA GLU A 135 -26.69 2.01 0.62
C GLU A 135 -26.01 3.16 -0.13
N VAL A 136 -24.68 3.12 -0.27
CA VAL A 136 -23.90 4.17 -0.93
C VAL A 136 -24.18 4.21 -2.44
N GLU A 137 -24.41 3.06 -3.08
CA GLU A 137 -24.83 3.02 -4.49
C GLU A 137 -26.22 3.66 -4.68
N ARG A 138 -27.17 3.43 -3.77
CA ARG A 138 -28.49 4.08 -3.80
C ARG A 138 -28.41 5.59 -3.52
N GLU A 139 -27.54 6.00 -2.60
CA GLU A 139 -27.41 7.39 -2.16
C GLU A 139 -26.70 8.27 -3.19
N PHE A 140 -25.60 7.77 -3.78
CA PHE A 140 -24.76 8.54 -4.70
C PHE A 140 -24.96 8.15 -6.18
N GLY A 141 -25.71 7.09 -6.46
CA GLY A 141 -26.23 6.74 -7.79
C GLY A 141 -25.37 5.78 -8.61
N ALA A 142 -24.24 5.29 -8.07
CA ALA A 142 -23.36 4.29 -8.70
C ALA A 142 -23.02 4.58 -10.18
N LYS A 143 -22.81 5.85 -10.52
CA LYS A 143 -22.70 6.29 -11.92
C LYS A 143 -21.32 5.97 -12.48
N ARG A 144 -20.29 5.99 -11.64
CA ARG A 144 -18.89 5.87 -12.05
C ARG A 144 -18.25 4.57 -11.58
N GLY A 145 -18.83 3.88 -10.60
CA GLY A 145 -18.21 2.70 -10.04
C GLY A 145 -19.10 1.86 -9.15
N THR A 146 -18.50 0.83 -8.57
CA THR A 146 -19.18 -0.12 -7.68
C THR A 146 -18.26 -0.54 -6.54
N VAL A 147 -18.87 -1.04 -5.46
CA VAL A 147 -18.16 -1.62 -4.33
C VAL A 147 -18.19 -3.15 -4.45
N LYS A 148 -17.01 -3.77 -4.32
CA LYS A 148 -16.79 -5.22 -4.38
C LYS A 148 -16.30 -5.70 -3.03
N VAL A 149 -16.86 -6.80 -2.54
CA VAL A 149 -16.49 -7.44 -1.28
C VAL A 149 -15.88 -8.80 -1.58
N CYS A 150 -14.56 -8.92 -1.41
CA CYS A 150 -13.82 -10.17 -1.45
C CYS A 150 -13.61 -10.66 -0.02
N ARG A 151 -13.85 -11.96 0.21
CA ARG A 151 -13.64 -12.57 1.52
C ARG A 151 -12.50 -13.59 1.47
N LEU A 152 -11.52 -13.38 2.33
CA LEU A 152 -10.46 -14.34 2.60
C LEU A 152 -10.94 -15.43 3.57
N MET A 153 -10.45 -16.66 3.39
CA MET A 153 -10.85 -17.82 4.19
C MET A 153 -10.31 -17.76 5.62
N ARG A 154 -9.19 -17.05 5.80
CA ARG A 154 -8.55 -16.83 7.09
C ARG A 154 -7.81 -15.51 7.09
N ASN A 155 -7.59 -14.97 8.29
CA ASN A 155 -6.73 -13.82 8.49
C ASN A 155 -5.30 -14.13 8.03
N ARG A 156 -4.82 -13.36 7.05
CA ARG A 156 -3.44 -13.33 6.55
C ARG A 156 -2.68 -12.15 7.14
N GLY A 157 -3.39 -11.14 7.64
CA GLY A 157 -2.86 -9.88 8.12
C GLY A 157 -3.04 -8.78 7.08
N LYS A 158 -2.89 -7.53 7.52
CA LYS A 158 -3.09 -6.32 6.71
C LYS A 158 -2.34 -6.35 5.38
N GLY A 159 -1.05 -6.70 5.40
CA GLY A 159 -0.23 -6.80 4.21
C GLY A 159 -0.68 -7.91 3.26
N GLY A 160 -1.12 -9.05 3.80
CA GLY A 160 -1.65 -10.17 3.02
C GLY A 160 -2.96 -9.81 2.30
N ALA A 161 -3.90 -9.18 3.03
CA ALA A 161 -5.16 -8.68 2.47
C ALA A 161 -4.93 -7.56 1.44
N THR A 162 -4.04 -6.61 1.74
CA THR A 162 -3.66 -5.53 0.82
C THR A 162 -3.06 -6.10 -0.46
N LYS A 163 -2.08 -7.00 -0.32
CA LYS A 163 -1.45 -7.67 -1.47
C LYS A 163 -2.46 -8.43 -2.29
N HIS A 164 -3.36 -9.18 -1.66
CA HIS A 164 -4.43 -9.89 -2.36
C HIS A 164 -5.33 -8.94 -3.15
N GLY A 165 -5.76 -7.84 -2.55
CA GLY A 165 -6.58 -6.83 -3.23
C GLY A 165 -5.87 -6.17 -4.40
N VAL A 166 -4.61 -5.76 -4.24
CA VAL A 166 -3.84 -5.12 -5.31
C VAL A 166 -3.57 -6.07 -6.46
N LEU A 167 -3.25 -7.34 -6.19
CA LEU A 167 -3.08 -8.37 -7.23
C LEU A 167 -4.37 -8.65 -8.02
N HIS A 168 -5.52 -8.24 -7.51
CA HIS A 168 -6.82 -8.38 -8.14
C HIS A 168 -7.46 -7.05 -8.59
N ALA A 169 -6.70 -5.95 -8.54
CA ALA A 169 -7.18 -4.62 -8.92
C ALA A 169 -7.33 -4.46 -10.44
N SER A 170 -8.45 -3.89 -10.88
CA SER A 170 -8.74 -3.58 -12.29
C SER A 170 -8.40 -2.15 -12.73
N GLY A 171 -7.95 -1.31 -11.80
CA GLY A 171 -7.67 0.11 -12.02
C GLY A 171 -6.38 0.39 -12.79
N HIS A 172 -6.41 1.44 -13.60
CA HIS A 172 -5.21 2.05 -14.17
C HIS A 172 -4.30 2.66 -13.08
N ARG A 173 -4.91 3.16 -12.01
CA ARG A 173 -4.27 3.52 -10.75
C ARG A 173 -4.82 2.67 -9.61
N ILE A 174 -3.99 2.42 -8.61
CA ILE A 174 -4.35 1.60 -7.45
C ILE A 174 -4.04 2.35 -6.16
N LEU A 175 -5.09 2.70 -5.43
CA LEU A 175 -5.00 3.27 -4.09
C LEU A 175 -5.16 2.15 -3.07
N PHE A 176 -4.23 2.04 -2.12
CA PHE A 176 -4.45 1.32 -0.87
C PHE A 176 -4.86 2.33 0.21
N VAL A 177 -5.94 2.05 0.94
CA VAL A 177 -6.43 2.87 2.06
C VAL A 177 -6.84 2.00 3.26
N ASP A 178 -6.53 2.46 4.48
CA ASP A 178 -6.98 1.83 5.73
C ASP A 178 -8.50 1.91 5.91
N ALA A 179 -9.11 0.82 6.41
CA ALA A 179 -10.56 0.71 6.57
C ALA A 179 -11.16 1.55 7.71
N ASP A 180 -10.33 2.15 8.57
CA ASP A 180 -10.77 2.87 9.77
C ASP A 180 -11.24 4.30 9.51
N GLY A 181 -11.00 4.84 8.31
CA GLY A 181 -11.39 6.20 7.94
C GLY A 181 -10.50 7.28 8.56
N ALA A 182 -9.32 6.91 9.08
CA ALA A 182 -8.43 7.85 9.75
C ALA A 182 -7.85 8.91 8.78
N THR A 183 -7.65 8.55 7.51
CA THR A 183 -7.18 9.48 6.47
C THR A 183 -8.36 10.16 5.78
N HIS A 184 -8.27 11.47 5.59
CA HIS A 184 -9.28 12.24 4.88
C HIS A 184 -9.28 11.90 3.39
N PHE A 185 -10.28 11.14 2.93
CA PHE A 185 -10.30 10.57 1.57
C PHE A 185 -10.14 11.60 0.43
N PRO A 186 -10.74 12.81 0.48
CA PRO A 186 -10.54 13.82 -0.57
C PRO A 186 -9.08 14.26 -0.79
N ASP A 187 -8.17 13.96 0.14
CA ASP A 187 -6.73 14.21 -0.05
C ASP A 187 -6.11 13.26 -1.10
N LEU A 188 -6.89 12.30 -1.63
CA LEU A 188 -6.56 11.54 -2.84
C LEU A 188 -6.17 12.47 -4.00
N ALA A 189 -6.80 13.63 -4.14
CA ALA A 189 -6.47 14.59 -5.19
C ALA A 189 -5.00 15.07 -5.12
N LEU A 190 -4.43 15.15 -3.91
CA LEU A 190 -3.03 15.53 -3.73
C LEU A 190 -2.09 14.40 -4.18
N LEU A 191 -2.45 13.14 -3.91
CA LEU A 191 -1.70 11.97 -4.37
C LEU A 191 -1.79 11.81 -5.89
N GLU A 192 -2.98 12.03 -6.47
CA GLU A 192 -3.22 12.01 -7.92
C GLU A 192 -2.38 13.09 -8.61
N ALA A 193 -2.33 14.32 -8.08
CA ALA A 193 -1.54 15.41 -8.65
C ALA A 193 -0.03 15.10 -8.67
N GLU A 194 0.53 14.56 -7.58
CA GLU A 194 1.94 14.12 -7.58
C GLU A 194 2.20 12.97 -8.54
N LEU A 195 1.27 12.02 -8.65
CA LEU A 195 1.41 10.93 -9.59
C LEU A 195 1.32 11.44 -11.03
N ASP A 196 0.42 12.37 -11.33
CA ASP A 196 0.33 13.04 -12.64
C ASP A 196 1.66 13.69 -13.01
N THR A 197 2.30 14.42 -12.08
CA THR A 197 3.64 15.01 -12.30
C THR A 197 4.68 13.94 -12.63
N LEU A 198 4.71 12.84 -11.86
CA LEU A 198 5.64 11.75 -12.11
C LEU A 198 5.43 11.15 -13.51
N GLU A 199 4.18 10.88 -13.89
CA GLU A 199 3.84 10.26 -15.17
C GLU A 199 4.11 11.21 -16.34
N ALA A 200 3.77 12.50 -16.21
CA ALA A 200 4.04 13.52 -17.21
C ALA A 200 5.54 13.71 -17.47
N ALA A 201 6.36 13.67 -16.42
CA ALA A 201 7.82 13.72 -16.57
C ALA A 201 8.39 12.52 -17.34
N GLN A 202 7.74 11.36 -17.23
CA GLN A 202 8.16 10.11 -17.86
C GLN A 202 7.63 9.96 -19.29
N ALA A 203 6.50 10.59 -19.64
CA ALA A 203 5.84 10.46 -20.93
C ALA A 203 6.79 10.62 -22.15
N PRO A 204 7.76 11.57 -22.18
CA PRO A 204 8.66 11.73 -23.33
C PRO A 204 9.65 10.57 -23.52
N VAL A 205 9.97 9.83 -22.46
CA VAL A 205 10.96 8.73 -22.48
C VAL A 205 10.32 7.36 -22.51
N VAL A 206 9.00 7.29 -22.33
CA VAL A 206 8.21 6.05 -22.34
C VAL A 206 7.50 5.93 -23.68
N ALA A 207 8.26 5.60 -24.74
CA ALA A 207 7.72 5.51 -26.11
C ALA A 207 6.73 4.33 -26.33
N SER A 208 6.77 3.31 -25.45
CA SER A 208 5.89 2.13 -25.48
C SER A 208 5.79 1.40 -24.13
N GLY A 209 6.39 1.97 -23.08
CA GLY A 209 6.40 1.37 -21.73
C GLY A 209 5.25 1.88 -20.88
N ALA A 210 5.26 1.51 -19.60
CA ALA A 210 4.37 2.07 -18.61
C ALA A 210 5.12 3.04 -17.70
N THR A 211 4.41 4.06 -17.23
CA THR A 211 4.93 4.98 -16.21
C THR A 211 4.96 4.29 -14.84
N HIS A 212 5.93 4.70 -14.02
CA HIS A 212 6.13 4.18 -12.69
C HIS A 212 6.04 5.27 -11.64
N GLY A 213 5.48 4.95 -10.49
CA GLY A 213 5.30 5.90 -9.39
C GLY A 213 4.57 5.27 -8.23
N LEU A 214 4.99 5.65 -7.03
CA LEU A 214 4.30 5.37 -5.77
C LEU A 214 4.30 6.65 -4.93
N VAL A 215 3.10 7.18 -4.69
CA VAL A 215 2.86 8.37 -3.87
C VAL A 215 2.29 7.94 -2.53
N VAL A 216 2.96 8.33 -1.45
CA VAL A 216 2.62 7.96 -0.08
C VAL A 216 2.05 9.18 0.64
N GLY A 217 0.84 9.07 1.18
CA GLY A 217 0.32 10.02 2.14
C GLY A 217 1.17 10.03 3.41
N SER A 218 1.30 11.17 4.07
CA SER A 218 2.21 11.33 5.20
C SER A 218 1.60 12.17 6.31
N ARG A 219 1.74 11.64 7.52
CA ARG A 219 1.40 12.29 8.79
C ARG A 219 2.61 12.98 9.41
N ALA A 220 3.79 12.94 8.77
CA ALA A 220 5.04 13.44 9.35
C ALA A 220 4.96 14.93 9.74
N HIS A 221 4.17 15.71 9.01
CA HIS A 221 3.92 17.13 9.31
C HIS A 221 3.08 17.35 10.58
N LEU A 222 2.29 16.36 11.03
CA LEU A 222 1.45 16.45 12.24
C LEU A 222 2.24 16.22 13.54
N VAL A 223 3.45 15.65 13.44
CA VAL A 223 4.32 15.31 14.58
C VAL A 223 4.82 16.55 15.32
N ALA A 224 4.76 17.73 14.69
CA ALA A 224 5.22 19.01 15.25
C ALA A 224 4.19 19.73 16.13
N THR A 225 3.02 19.14 16.41
CA THR A 225 1.98 19.78 17.24
C THR A 225 2.26 19.60 18.75
N GLU A 226 1.94 20.62 19.57
CA GLU A 226 2.19 20.63 21.03
C GLU A 226 1.58 19.42 21.77
N ALA A 227 0.53 18.81 21.22
CA ALA A 227 -0.07 17.58 21.74
C ALA A 227 0.87 16.36 21.72
N VAL A 228 1.86 16.33 20.83
CA VAL A 228 2.87 15.26 20.72
C VAL A 228 3.93 15.36 21.83
N VAL A 229 4.19 16.57 22.32
CA VAL A 229 5.19 16.85 23.37
C VAL A 229 4.77 16.28 24.74
N LYS A 230 3.47 16.00 24.94
CA LYS A 230 2.94 15.37 26.17
C LYS A 230 3.04 13.83 26.20
N ARG A 231 3.62 13.18 25.18
CA ARG A 231 3.78 11.72 25.15
C ARG A 231 4.93 11.26 26.05
N SER A 232 4.80 10.09 26.69
CA SER A 232 5.82 9.56 27.59
C SER A 232 7.18 9.41 26.89
N ALA A 233 8.27 9.63 27.64
CA ALA A 233 9.65 9.51 27.12
C ALA A 233 9.91 8.16 26.42
N LEU A 234 9.27 7.09 26.90
CA LEU A 234 9.34 5.75 26.31
C LEU A 234 8.78 5.69 24.89
N ARG A 235 7.65 6.35 24.61
CA ARG A 235 7.05 6.37 23.26
C ARG A 235 7.93 7.15 22.28
N ASN A 236 8.53 8.25 22.71
CA ASN A 236 9.47 9.01 21.89
C ASN A 236 10.77 8.24 21.64
N LEU A 237 11.28 7.49 22.64
CA LEU A 237 12.43 6.61 22.47
C LEU A 237 12.12 5.49 21.46
N LEU A 238 10.99 4.78 21.62
CA LEU A 238 10.58 3.71 20.70
C LEU A 238 10.40 4.22 19.27
N MET A 239 9.78 5.38 19.08
CA MET A 239 9.64 6.01 17.76
C MET A 239 10.99 6.37 17.15
N ARG A 240 11.89 7.01 17.90
CA ARG A 240 13.24 7.36 17.42
C ARG A 240 14.07 6.13 17.09
N SER A 241 14.00 5.09 17.92
CA SER A 241 14.68 3.81 17.68
C SER A 241 14.12 3.11 16.43
N PHE A 242 12.81 3.17 16.20
CA PHE A 242 12.20 2.62 14.99
C PHE A 242 12.63 3.40 13.74
N HIS A 243 12.63 4.73 13.77
CA HIS A 243 13.12 5.55 12.65
C HIS A 243 14.61 5.35 12.37
N LEU A 244 15.45 5.26 13.41
CA LEU A 244 16.86 4.92 13.27
C LEU A 244 17.01 3.55 12.61
N TYR A 245 16.20 2.58 13.02
CA TYR A 245 16.23 1.24 12.46
C TYR A 245 15.79 1.20 10.99
N LEU A 246 14.74 1.93 10.61
CA LEU A 246 14.33 2.10 9.20
C LEU A 246 15.45 2.75 8.36
N SER A 247 16.09 3.79 8.89
CA SER A 247 17.21 4.47 8.22
C SER A 247 18.40 3.53 7.98
N LEU A 248 18.76 2.70 8.97
CA LEU A 248 19.81 1.69 8.84
C LEU A 248 19.48 0.60 7.80
N LEU A 249 18.20 0.40 7.49
CA LEU A 249 17.74 -0.56 6.48
C LEU A 249 17.75 -0.01 5.05
N GLY A 250 18.08 1.28 4.89
CA GLY A 250 18.15 1.97 3.61
C GLY A 250 16.88 2.73 3.22
N LEU A 251 15.85 2.70 4.07
CA LEU A 251 14.59 3.45 3.85
C LEU A 251 14.78 4.89 4.29
N SER A 252 15.15 5.77 3.37
CA SER A 252 15.38 7.19 3.67
C SER A 252 14.52 8.16 2.85
N THR A 253 13.91 7.71 1.75
CA THR A 253 13.18 8.62 0.85
C THR A 253 11.83 9.05 1.42
N ILE A 254 11.17 8.17 2.19
CA ILE A 254 9.85 8.38 2.79
C ILE A 254 9.98 8.43 4.31
N ARG A 255 9.50 9.52 4.92
CA ARG A 255 9.50 9.77 6.37
C ARG A 255 8.40 9.02 7.08
N ASP A 256 7.19 9.00 6.51
CA ASP A 256 6.05 8.25 7.05
C ASP A 256 5.82 6.97 6.25
N THR A 257 6.54 5.91 6.63
CA THR A 257 6.51 4.65 5.91
C THR A 257 5.20 3.88 6.07
N GLN A 258 4.44 4.12 7.13
CA GLN A 258 3.30 3.29 7.57
C GLN A 258 1.95 4.02 7.47
N CYS A 259 1.86 5.08 6.67
CA CYS A 259 0.56 5.68 6.38
C CYS A 259 -0.22 4.76 5.43
N GLY A 260 -1.43 4.35 5.85
CA GLY A 260 -2.33 3.54 5.03
C GLY A 260 -3.09 4.37 4.00
N PHE A 261 -2.37 5.12 3.17
CA PHE A 261 -2.92 5.90 2.06
C PHE A 261 -1.85 6.03 0.97
N LYS A 262 -1.84 5.11 0.01
CA LYS A 262 -0.75 4.96 -0.96
C LYS A 262 -1.28 4.72 -2.37
N LEU A 263 -0.98 5.64 -3.29
CA LEU A 263 -1.39 5.59 -4.69
C LEU A 263 -0.25 5.06 -5.56
N HIS A 264 -0.56 4.08 -6.41
CA HIS A 264 0.39 3.42 -7.28
C HIS A 264 -0.02 3.61 -8.74
N ALA A 265 0.97 3.88 -9.61
CA ALA A 265 0.84 3.55 -11.02
C ALA A 265 0.70 2.03 -11.18
N ARG A 266 -0.14 1.56 -12.13
CA ARG A 266 -0.37 0.12 -12.33
C ARG A 266 0.90 -0.69 -12.55
N ALA A 267 1.84 -0.18 -13.34
CA ALA A 267 3.11 -0.88 -13.59
C ALA A 267 3.99 -0.99 -12.34
N SER A 268 3.91 -0.02 -11.44
CA SER A 268 4.59 -0.11 -10.14
C SER A 268 3.92 -1.15 -9.26
N ALA A 269 2.59 -1.21 -9.23
CA ALA A 269 1.89 -2.26 -8.51
C ALA A 269 2.23 -3.67 -9.06
N GLN A 270 2.25 -3.82 -10.39
CA GLN A 270 2.61 -5.07 -11.08
C GLN A 270 4.04 -5.53 -10.76
N LEU A 271 4.97 -4.59 -10.62
CA LEU A 271 6.36 -4.88 -10.29
C LEU A 271 6.54 -5.28 -8.81
N LEU A 272 5.87 -4.55 -7.90
CA LEU A 272 6.16 -4.61 -6.47
C LEU A 272 5.39 -5.72 -5.74
N TYR A 273 4.07 -5.80 -5.93
CA TYR A 273 3.21 -6.63 -5.10
C TYR A 273 3.45 -8.15 -5.23
N PRO A 274 3.76 -8.71 -6.41
CA PRO A 274 4.11 -10.12 -6.52
C PRO A 274 5.34 -10.51 -5.69
N ALA A 275 6.25 -9.56 -5.44
CA ALA A 275 7.51 -9.79 -4.73
C ALA A 275 7.44 -9.50 -3.22
N LEU A 276 6.29 -9.11 -2.67
CA LEU A 276 6.14 -8.88 -1.22
C LEU A 276 5.91 -10.19 -0.47
N HIS A 277 6.55 -10.34 0.68
CA HIS A 277 6.51 -11.55 1.50
C HIS A 277 5.82 -11.34 2.85
N SER A 278 5.81 -10.11 3.37
CA SER A 278 5.34 -9.78 4.71
C SER A 278 3.84 -9.53 4.72
N PRO A 279 3.04 -10.38 5.39
CA PRO A 279 1.59 -10.25 5.33
C PRO A 279 1.03 -9.43 6.51
N GLY A 280 1.86 -9.06 7.49
CA GLY A 280 1.46 -8.29 8.68
C GLY A 280 1.65 -6.77 8.54
N TRP A 281 1.72 -6.07 9.68
CA TRP A 281 1.83 -4.61 9.78
C TRP A 281 3.07 -4.00 9.10
N ILE A 282 4.15 -4.77 8.96
CA ILE A 282 5.42 -4.27 8.42
C ILE A 282 5.48 -4.26 6.89
N PHE A 283 4.45 -4.77 6.20
CA PHE A 283 4.44 -4.88 4.75
C PHE A 283 4.71 -3.55 4.05
N ASP A 284 4.24 -2.44 4.65
CA ASP A 284 4.47 -1.09 4.18
C ASP A 284 5.97 -0.76 4.06
N CYS A 285 6.80 -1.23 4.99
CA CYS A 285 8.25 -1.04 4.97
C CYS A 285 8.91 -1.94 3.93
N GLU A 286 8.46 -3.20 3.78
CA GLU A 286 8.96 -4.06 2.70
C GLU A 286 8.61 -3.48 1.33
N LEU A 287 7.38 -3.00 1.14
CA LEU A 287 6.94 -2.35 -0.09
C LEU A 287 7.86 -1.20 -0.49
N LEU A 288 8.16 -0.30 0.45
CA LEU A 288 9.06 0.82 0.18
C LEU A 288 10.51 0.37 -0.05
N LEU A 289 10.97 -0.67 0.64
CA LEU A 289 12.32 -1.21 0.48
C LEU A 289 12.50 -1.80 -0.92
N VAL A 290 11.50 -2.57 -1.38
CA VAL A 290 11.48 -3.14 -2.71
C VAL A 290 11.35 -2.03 -3.76
N ALA A 291 10.50 -1.03 -3.53
CA ALA A 291 10.35 0.12 -4.43
C ALA A 291 11.65 0.87 -4.65
N GLU A 292 12.39 1.22 -3.58
CA GLU A 292 13.70 1.88 -3.69
C GLU A 292 14.73 1.00 -4.42
N ARG A 293 14.76 -0.31 -4.15
CA ARG A 293 15.68 -1.23 -4.82
C ARG A 293 15.38 -1.40 -6.31
N CYS A 294 14.12 -1.34 -6.69
CA CYS A 294 13.65 -1.37 -8.07
C CYS A 294 13.80 -0.01 -8.78
N GLY A 295 14.12 1.06 -8.06
CA GLY A 295 14.18 2.41 -8.61
C GLY A 295 12.80 3.00 -8.94
N VAL A 296 11.72 2.51 -8.32
CA VAL A 296 10.39 3.10 -8.50
C VAL A 296 10.41 4.53 -7.96
N PRO A 297 9.98 5.54 -8.76
CA PRO A 297 9.90 6.91 -8.27
C PRO A 297 8.96 7.04 -7.07
N LEU A 298 9.48 7.54 -5.95
CA LEU A 298 8.73 7.73 -4.71
C LEU A 298 8.43 9.22 -4.46
N ARG A 299 7.20 9.50 -4.01
CA ARG A 299 6.76 10.82 -3.54
C ARG A 299 6.05 10.70 -2.20
N GLU A 300 6.15 11.74 -1.39
CA GLU A 300 5.51 11.86 -0.08
C GLU A 300 4.67 13.14 -0.05
N VAL A 301 3.40 13.02 0.33
CA VAL A 301 2.46 14.14 0.39
C VAL A 301 1.83 14.24 1.77
N GLY A 302 1.77 15.44 2.34
CA GLY A 302 1.06 15.66 3.61
C GLY A 302 -0.45 15.44 3.44
N VAL A 303 -1.03 14.56 4.24
CA VAL A 303 -2.49 14.30 4.26
C VAL A 303 -3.09 14.54 5.63
N ARG A 304 -4.33 15.01 5.65
CA ARG A 304 -5.11 15.13 6.89
C ARG A 304 -5.40 13.74 7.44
N TRP A 305 -5.10 13.59 8.71
CA TRP A 305 -5.24 12.35 9.44
C TRP A 305 -5.80 12.63 10.82
N THR A 306 -6.75 11.80 11.26
CA THR A 306 -7.39 11.89 12.57
C THR A 306 -7.29 10.57 13.32
N GLU A 307 -7.19 10.62 14.64
CA GLU A 307 -7.11 9.41 15.46
C GLU A 307 -8.50 8.78 15.59
N VAL A 308 -8.64 7.55 15.10
CA VAL A 308 -9.88 6.77 15.20
C VAL A 308 -9.75 5.76 16.33
N PRO A 309 -10.68 5.74 17.31
CA PRO A 309 -10.63 4.77 18.41
C PRO A 309 -10.85 3.32 17.92
N GLY A 310 -10.48 2.35 18.77
CA GLY A 310 -10.70 0.93 18.48
C GLY A 310 -9.63 0.25 17.63
N SER A 311 -8.42 0.82 17.57
CA SER A 311 -7.28 0.21 16.87
C SER A 311 -7.07 -1.26 17.27
N LYS A 312 -6.84 -2.11 16.26
CA LYS A 312 -6.55 -3.53 16.45
C LYS A 312 -5.06 -3.80 16.72
N LEU A 313 -4.23 -2.76 16.68
CA LEU A 313 -2.80 -2.83 16.93
C LEU A 313 -2.53 -2.88 18.45
N ASP A 314 -1.92 -3.97 18.91
CA ASP A 314 -1.33 -4.05 20.24
C ASP A 314 0.04 -3.38 20.19
N VAL A 315 0.15 -2.17 20.74
CA VAL A 315 1.34 -1.33 20.62
C VAL A 315 2.61 -2.05 21.05
N VAL A 316 2.61 -2.83 22.13
CA VAL A 316 3.83 -3.46 22.63
C VAL A 316 4.15 -4.70 21.80
N ARG A 317 3.19 -5.62 21.69
CA ARG A 317 3.39 -6.91 21.01
C ARG A 317 3.71 -6.70 19.55
N ASP A 318 2.97 -5.84 18.87
CA ASP A 318 3.12 -5.62 17.44
C ASP A 318 4.38 -4.81 17.14
N SER A 319 4.82 -3.89 18.01
CA SER A 319 6.13 -3.24 17.86
C SER A 319 7.30 -4.23 17.93
N VAL A 320 7.28 -5.17 18.87
CA VAL A 320 8.33 -6.21 18.98
C VAL A 320 8.31 -7.11 17.74
N ARG A 321 7.11 -7.50 17.28
CA ARG A 321 6.94 -8.33 16.08
C ARG A 321 7.47 -7.62 14.84
N MET A 322 7.11 -6.35 14.65
CA MET A 322 7.60 -5.50 13.55
C MET A 322 9.12 -5.35 13.55
N ALA A 323 9.74 -5.15 14.73
CA ALA A 323 11.20 -5.06 14.84
C ALA A 323 11.88 -6.36 14.39
N ARG A 324 11.39 -7.52 14.83
CA ARG A 324 11.86 -8.83 14.36
C ARG A 324 11.64 -9.00 12.85
N ASP A 325 10.45 -8.67 12.37
CA ASP A 325 10.09 -8.88 10.97
C ASP A 325 10.96 -8.04 10.04
N LEU A 326 11.37 -6.83 10.45
CA LEU A 326 12.35 -6.03 9.72
C LEU A 326 13.74 -6.70 9.64
N VAL A 327 14.23 -7.31 10.73
CA VAL A 327 15.48 -8.11 10.70
C VAL A 327 15.35 -9.25 9.69
N VAL A 328 14.20 -9.94 9.71
CA VAL A 328 13.90 -11.06 8.81
C VAL A 328 13.84 -10.62 7.36
N ILE A 329 13.17 -9.50 7.06
CA ILE A 329 13.12 -8.91 5.72
C ILE A 329 14.52 -8.64 5.22
N ARG A 330 15.33 -7.93 6.01
CA ARG A 330 16.70 -7.57 5.62
C ARG A 330 17.57 -8.80 5.45
N GLY A 331 17.48 -9.75 6.38
CA GLY A 331 18.23 -11.00 6.35
C GLY A 331 17.93 -11.83 5.11
N ASN A 332 16.65 -11.96 4.73
CA ASN A 332 16.27 -12.76 3.55
C ASN A 332 16.78 -12.14 2.25
N TYR A 333 16.71 -10.81 2.12
CA TYR A 333 17.27 -10.11 0.97
C TYR A 333 18.80 -10.15 0.93
N LEU A 334 19.49 -10.01 2.07
CA LEU A 334 20.96 -10.10 2.13
C LEU A 334 21.46 -11.51 1.85
N ALA A 335 20.74 -12.53 2.31
CA ALA A 335 21.06 -13.94 2.06
C ALA A 335 20.63 -14.43 0.66
N GLY A 336 20.02 -13.56 -0.17
CA GLY A 336 19.54 -13.92 -1.51
C GLY A 336 18.34 -14.88 -1.53
N ARG A 337 17.70 -15.14 -0.38
CA ARG A 337 16.51 -16.00 -0.26
C ARG A 337 15.28 -15.34 -0.90
N TRP A 338 15.15 -14.03 -0.75
CA TRP A 338 14.14 -13.25 -1.42
C TRP A 338 14.78 -12.45 -2.55
N THR A 339 14.19 -12.55 -3.73
CA THR A 339 14.65 -11.85 -4.91
C THR A 339 13.99 -10.47 -4.98
N THR A 340 14.78 -9.48 -5.36
CA THR A 340 14.22 -8.19 -5.78
C THR A 340 13.72 -8.38 -7.22
N PRO A 341 12.51 -7.89 -7.57
CA PRO A 341 12.02 -7.98 -8.94
C PRO A 341 12.85 -7.08 -9.87
N GLY A 342 12.46 -7.01 -11.15
CA GLY A 342 13.13 -6.17 -12.14
C GLY A 342 13.27 -4.70 -11.70
N ARG A 343 14.15 -3.96 -12.37
CA ARG A 343 14.32 -2.51 -12.13
C ARG A 343 13.53 -1.71 -13.14
N VAL A 344 13.02 -0.57 -12.69
CA VAL A 344 12.48 0.48 -13.57
C VAL A 344 13.61 0.98 -14.48
N PRO A 345 13.34 1.25 -15.77
CA PRO A 345 14.37 1.71 -16.70
C PRO A 345 15.06 2.99 -16.19
N PRO A 346 16.40 3.11 -16.29
CA PRO A 346 17.15 4.24 -15.74
C PRO A 346 16.68 5.62 -16.24
N GLU A 347 16.24 5.72 -17.50
CA GLU A 347 15.70 6.92 -18.12
C GLU A 347 14.40 7.39 -17.44
N VAL A 348 13.56 6.45 -17.02
CA VAL A 348 12.32 6.72 -16.27
C VAL A 348 12.67 7.28 -14.87
N VAL A 349 13.64 6.66 -14.20
CA VAL A 349 14.11 7.10 -12.88
C VAL A 349 14.73 8.50 -12.95
N LYS A 350 15.54 8.75 -13.98
CA LYS A 350 16.19 10.04 -14.22
C LYS A 350 15.17 11.14 -14.46
N ALA A 351 14.20 10.92 -15.34
CA ALA A 351 13.15 11.90 -15.65
C ALA A 351 12.35 12.31 -14.40
N ALA A 352 11.95 11.34 -13.57
CA ALA A 352 11.22 11.61 -12.33
C ALA A 352 12.06 12.36 -11.26
N SER A 353 13.38 12.15 -11.26
CA SER A 353 14.32 12.82 -10.36
C SER A 353 14.55 14.29 -10.75
N GLU A 354 14.64 14.57 -12.05
CA GLU A 354 14.79 15.93 -12.60
C GLU A 354 13.54 16.78 -12.35
N ALA A 355 12.34 16.18 -12.45
CA ALA A 355 11.09 16.84 -12.07
C ALA A 355 11.12 17.32 -10.61
N ARG A 356 11.59 16.46 -9.68
CA ARG A 356 11.71 16.79 -8.24
C ARG A 356 12.64 17.98 -7.99
N ALA A 357 13.77 18.01 -8.68
CA ALA A 357 14.76 19.08 -8.52
C ALA A 357 14.23 20.44 -9.01
N THR A 358 13.39 20.41 -10.04
CA THR A 358 12.76 21.61 -10.60
C THR A 358 11.70 22.20 -9.66
N GLU A 359 10.91 21.35 -9.00
CA GLU A 359 9.93 21.77 -7.98
C GLU A 359 10.60 22.37 -6.75
N GLY A 360 11.63 21.70 -6.21
CA GLY A 360 12.36 22.20 -5.03
C GLY A 360 13.12 23.52 -5.26
N ARG A 361 13.29 23.95 -6.53
CA ARG A 361 13.83 25.27 -6.89
C ARG A 361 12.76 26.36 -7.01
N LYS A 362 11.49 26.00 -7.21
CA LYS A 362 10.35 26.94 -7.25
C LYS A 362 9.80 27.26 -5.86
N GLU A 363 10.02 26.39 -4.87
CA GLU A 363 9.62 26.59 -3.48
C GLU A 363 10.64 27.38 -2.63
N ARG A 364 11.77 27.78 -3.22
CA ARG A 364 12.80 28.66 -2.62
C ARG A 364 12.81 29.99 -3.32
#